data_AF-A0A495TR57-F1
#
_entry.id   AF-A0A495TR57-F1
#
_cell.length_a   1.000
_cell.length_b   1.000
_cell.length_c   1.000
_cell.angle_alpha   90.00
_cell.angle_beta   90.00
_cell.angle_gamma   90.00
#
_symmetry.space_group_name_H-M   'P 1'
#
loop_
_entity.id
_entity.type
_entity.pdbx_description
1 polymer ?
#
loop_
_entity_poly.entity_id
_entity_poly.type
_entity_poly.pdbx_seq_one_letter_code
_entity_poly.pdbx_strand_id
1 'polypeptide(L)' 'MQFDYRHFHIDCRARHAEDGAYYARAKITRVPKKSEHVQSHDSGDIDSFANEADAIACARSWAIEWCDVAAERSA' A
#
# COMPACT_ATOMS: atom_id res chain seq x y z
N MET A 1 8.03 -2.65 -4.36
CA MET A 1 7.99 -1.40 -5.14
C MET A 1 7.65 -0.26 -4.19
N GLN A 2 8.39 0.86 -4.23
CA GLN A 2 8.14 2.02 -3.37
C GLN A 2 7.98 3.29 -4.19
N PHE A 3 7.06 4.16 -3.80
CA PHE A 3 6.85 5.46 -4.43
C PHE A 3 6.09 6.41 -3.49
N ASP A 4 6.31 7.71 -3.68
CA ASP A 4 5.53 8.74 -3.00
C ASP A 4 4.30 9.13 -3.84
N TYR A 5 3.16 9.28 -3.19
CA TYR A 5 1.91 9.71 -3.81
C TYR A 5 1.19 10.71 -2.90
N ARG A 6 0.97 11.93 -3.40
CA ARG A 6 0.40 13.06 -2.64
C ARG A 6 1.20 13.37 -1.36
N HIS A 7 0.66 13.00 -0.20
CA HIS A 7 1.26 13.17 1.13
C HIS A 7 1.57 11.84 1.81
N PHE A 8 1.64 10.75 1.03
CA PHE A 8 1.85 9.40 1.52
C PHE A 8 3.06 8.77 0.84
N HIS A 9 3.85 8.05 1.62
CA HIS A 9 4.85 7.12 1.15
C HIS A 9 4.21 5.73 1.04
N ILE A 10 4.24 5.14 -0.14
CA ILE A 10 3.61 3.85 -0.44
C ILE A 10 4.70 2.82 -0.71
N ASP A 11 4.58 1.68 -0.03
CA ASP A 11 5.44 0.53 -0.16
C ASP A 11 4.60 -0.72 -0.50
N CYS A 12 4.56 -1.06 -1.77
CA CYS A 12 3.89 -2.24 -2.31
C CYS A 12 4.82 -3.45 -2.22
N ARG A 13 4.32 -4.54 -1.65
CA ARG A 13 5.04 -5.80 -1.47
C ARG A 13 4.18 -6.97 -1.91
N ALA A 14 4.83 -7.99 -2.46
CA ALA A 14 4.23 -9.29 -2.66
C ALA A 14 4.83 -10.22 -1.61
N ARG A 15 3.99 -10.80 -0.75
CA ARG A 15 4.42 -11.86 0.16
C ARG A 15 4.29 -13.18 -0.58
N HIS A 16 5.42 -13.83 -0.85
CA HIS A 16 5.42 -15.20 -1.35
C HIS A 16 5.03 -16.17 -0.22
N ALA A 17 4.05 -17.01 -0.48
CA ALA A 17 3.59 -18.04 0.45
C ALA A 17 4.10 -19.43 0.06
N GLU A 18 4.03 -20.36 1.01
CA GLU A 18 4.54 -21.73 0.84
C GLU A 18 3.75 -22.53 -0.22
N ASP A 19 2.52 -22.12 -0.52
CA ASP A 19 1.67 -22.68 -1.59
C ASP A 19 2.08 -22.18 -3.00
N GLY A 20 3.06 -21.29 -3.10
CA GLY A 20 3.51 -20.70 -4.37
C GLY A 20 2.71 -19.47 -4.82
N ALA A 21 1.68 -19.08 -4.06
CA ALA A 21 0.92 -17.86 -4.30
C ALA A 21 1.66 -16.61 -3.79
N TYR A 22 1.42 -15.48 -4.45
CA TYR A 22 1.90 -14.16 -4.07
C TYR A 22 0.74 -13.31 -3.54
N TYR A 23 0.82 -12.95 -2.27
CA TYR A 23 -0.18 -12.10 -1.63
C TYR A 23 0.19 -10.62 -1.78
N ALA A 24 -0.70 -9.85 -2.39
CA ALA A 24 -0.55 -8.41 -2.54
C ALA A 24 -0.68 -7.72 -1.18
N ARG A 25 0.29 -6.87 -0.83
CA ARG A 25 0.29 -6.04 0.37
C ARG A 25 0.77 -4.63 0.06
N ALA A 26 0.24 -3.65 0.75
CA ALA A 26 0.70 -2.27 0.69
C ALA A 26 0.80 -1.70 2.11
N LYS A 27 1.93 -1.04 2.38
CA LYS A 27 2.09 -0.19 3.56
C LYS A 27 2.07 1.26 3.11
N ILE A 28 1.19 2.04 3.72
CA ILE A 28 1.00 3.45 3.42
C ILE A 28 1.41 4.24 4.65
N THR A 29 2.40 5.11 4.53
CA THR A 29 2.88 5.94 5.63
C THR A 29 2.61 7.40 5.29
N ARG A 30 1.81 8.09 6.10
CA ARG A 30 1.58 9.53 5.92
C ARG A 30 2.84 10.29 6.29
N VAL A 31 3.28 11.18 5.40
CA VAL A 31 4.39 12.08 5.67
C VAL A 31 3.92 13.12 6.70
N PRO A 32 4.47 13.14 7.93
CA PRO A 32 4.00 14.05 8.97
C PRO A 32 4.33 15.50 8.59
N LYS A 33 3.37 16.42 8.77
CA LYS A 33 3.66 17.86 8.81
C LYS A 33 3.92 18.23 10.28
N LYS A 34 4.86 19.17 10.51
CA LYS A 34 5.43 19.60 11.81
C LYS A 34 4.67 19.12 13.07
N SER A 35 5.33 18.28 13.88
CA SER A 35 4.88 17.73 15.16
C SER A 35 3.64 16.81 15.13
N GLU A 36 3.17 16.36 13.98
CA GLU A 36 2.16 15.30 13.90
C GLU A 36 2.75 13.89 14.11
N HIS A 37 1.94 13.01 14.69
CA HIS A 37 2.27 11.59 14.79
C HIS A 37 2.31 10.96 13.39
N VAL A 38 3.35 10.15 13.14
CA VAL A 38 3.44 9.32 11.94
C VAL A 38 2.28 8.33 11.94
N GLN A 39 1.35 8.49 11.00
CA GLN A 39 0.28 7.52 10.79
C GLN A 39 0.68 6.56 9.68
N SER A 40 0.76 5.28 10.02
CA SER A 40 0.97 4.21 9.05
C SER A 40 -0.26 3.32 8.99
N HIS A 41 -0.68 2.98 7.78
CA HIS A 41 -1.72 2.00 7.51
C HIS A 41 -1.08 0.81 6.78
N ASP A 42 -1.39 -0.40 7.26
CA ASP A 42 -1.01 -1.65 6.61
C ASP A 42 -2.26 -2.29 6.04
N SER A 43 -2.23 -2.66 4.75
CA SER A 43 -3.38 -3.24 4.06
C SER A 43 -3.73 -4.65 4.55
N GLY A 44 -2.78 -5.36 5.18
CA GLY A 44 -2.82 -6.81 5.24
C GLY A 44 -2.76 -7.45 3.85
N ASP A 45 -3.23 -8.70 3.75
CA ASP A 45 -3.37 -9.40 2.46
C ASP A 45 -4.56 -8.86 1.69
N ILE A 46 -4.31 -8.20 0.55
CA ILE A 46 -5.35 -7.61 -0.31
C ILE A 46 -6.00 -8.71 -1.15
N ASP A 47 -5.17 -9.47 -1.86
CA ASP A 47 -5.57 -10.58 -2.72
C ASP A 47 -4.35 -11.48 -3.02
N SER A 48 -4.57 -12.62 -3.66
CA SER A 48 -3.54 -13.60 -4.03
C SER A 48 -3.42 -13.79 -5.53
N PHE A 49 -2.18 -13.90 -6.02
CA PHE A 49 -1.85 -13.98 -7.44
C PHE A 49 -0.85 -15.10 -7.70
N ALA A 50 -0.81 -15.60 -8.92
CA ALA A 50 0.15 -16.62 -9.34
C ALA A 50 1.57 -16.08 -9.56
N ASN A 51 1.74 -14.75 -9.67
CA ASN A 51 3.04 -14.12 -9.87
C ASN A 51 3.18 -12.81 -9.08
N GLU A 52 4.43 -12.43 -8.84
CA GLU A 52 4.77 -11.21 -8.08
C GLU A 52 4.30 -9.93 -8.79
N ALA A 53 4.40 -9.86 -10.13
CA ALA A 53 4.12 -8.65 -10.88
C ALA A 53 2.65 -8.22 -10.75
N ASP A 54 1.73 -9.18 -10.86
CA ASP A 54 0.29 -8.95 -10.68
C ASP A 54 -0.04 -8.56 -9.25
N ALA A 55 0.59 -9.20 -8.26
CA ALA A 55 0.42 -8.84 -6.85
C ALA A 55 0.89 -7.40 -6.56
N ILE A 56 2.02 -6.99 -7.12
CA ILE A 56 2.53 -5.62 -6.99
C ILE A 56 1.62 -4.62 -7.72
N ALA A 57 1.14 -4.95 -8.92
CA ALA A 57 0.23 -4.10 -9.68
C ALA A 57 -1.10 -3.90 -8.95
N CYS A 58 -1.67 -4.97 -8.38
CA CYS A 58 -2.87 -4.92 -7.54
C CYS A 58 -2.64 -4.05 -6.30
N ALA A 59 -1.57 -4.31 -5.54
CA ALA A 59 -1.22 -3.53 -4.35
C ALA A 59 -1.07 -2.04 -4.65
N ARG A 60 -0.49 -1.69 -5.82
CA ARG A 60 -0.34 -0.31 -6.27
C ARG A 60 -1.69 0.36 -6.52
N SER A 61 -2.58 -0.27 -7.28
CA SER A 61 -3.91 0.29 -7.56
C SER A 61 -4.71 0.47 -6.28
N TRP A 62 -4.72 -0.53 -5.40
CA TRP A 62 -5.37 -0.44 -4.10
C TRP A 62 -4.83 0.71 -3.25
N ALA A 63 -3.50 0.88 -3.21
CA ALA A 63 -2.87 1.92 -2.39
C ALA A 63 -3.20 3.34 -2.87
N ILE A 64 -3.32 3.55 -4.18
CA ILE A 64 -3.73 4.84 -4.76
C ILE A 64 -5.17 5.17 -4.35
N GLU A 65 -6.09 4.22 -4.54
CA GLU A 65 -7.51 4.40 -4.17
C GLU A 65 -7.65 4.69 -2.67
N TRP A 66 -6.93 3.95 -1.82
CA TRP A 66 -6.92 4.20 -0.39
C TRP A 66 -6.42 5.62 -0.06
N CYS A 67 -5.34 6.07 -0.70
CA CYS A 67 -4.79 7.40 -0.49
C CYS A 67 -5.73 8.51 -0.96
N ASP A 68 -6.44 8.30 -2.06
CA ASP A 68 -7.44 9.25 -2.57
C ASP A 68 -8.57 9.43 -1.57
N VAL A 69 -9.17 8.33 -1.10
CA VAL A 69 -10.22 8.36 -0.07
C VAL A 69 -9.70 8.95 1.25
N ALA A 70 -8.48 8.61 1.67
CA ALA A 70 -7.89 9.15 2.89
C ALA A 70 -7.60 10.65 2.79
N ALA A 71 -7.21 11.14 1.60
CA ALA A 71 -7.01 12.56 1.35
C ALA A 71 -8.33 13.33 1.39
N GLU A 72 -9.42 12.78 0.82
CA GLU A 72 -10.75 13.39 0.87
C GLU A 72 -11.32 13.47 2.28
N ARG A 73 -11.08 12.45 3.12
CA ARG A 73 -11.50 12.45 4.53
C ARG A 73 -10.73 13.41 5.43
N SER A 74 -9.59 13.90 4.95
CA SER A 74 -8.70 14.81 5.68
C SER A 74 -8.91 16.29 5.30
N ALA A 75 -9.80 16.59 4.35
CA ALA A 75 -10.14 17.92 3.85
C ALA A 75 -11.36 18.49 4.58
#